data_AF-E2NFV2-F1
#
_entry.id   AF-E2NFV2-F1
#
_cell.length_a   1.000
_cell.length_b   1.000
_cell.length_c   1.000
_cell.angle_alpha   90.00
_cell.angle_beta   90.00
_cell.angle_gamma   90.00
#
_symmetry.space_group_name_H-M   'P 1'
#
loop_
_entity.id
_entity.type
_entity.pdbx_description
1 polymer ?
#
loop_
_entity_poly.entity_id
_entity_poly.type
_entity_poly.pdbx_seq_one_letter_code
_entity_poly.pdbx_strand_id
1 'polypeptide(L)'
;IPIILLSAKSSLDDRISGLEQGIDDYITKPFSATYLKIRIKSLLHQRKELQEIYWKAWSEKLNNTQETTLEEKLTPSQPQIISYDEQFMQQVMQVMEEQMENSELTVDEFAQLLNLGRSVFYQKLKSIIGLSPVDFIREIRIKRAVQLIDSGEYNFSQVAYMTGFNDPKYFGKCFKRQMGMTPSEYKENKRDDS
;
A
#
# COMPACT_ATOMS: atom_id res chain seq x y z
N ILE A 1 -0.72 -14.37 1.33
CA ILE A 1 -1.04 -15.63 2.03
C ILE A 1 0.21 -16.49 1.90
N PRO A 2 0.86 -16.94 2.97
CA PRO A 2 2.06 -17.75 2.84
C PRO A 2 1.72 -19.09 2.18
N ILE A 3 2.43 -19.46 1.12
CA ILE A 3 2.25 -20.74 0.43
C ILE A 3 3.42 -21.62 0.83
N ILE A 4 3.14 -22.67 1.60
CA ILE A 4 4.11 -23.71 1.94
C ILE A 4 3.82 -24.89 1.03
N LEU A 5 4.77 -25.22 0.14
CA LEU A 5 4.60 -26.36 -0.76
C LEU A 5 5.11 -27.64 -0.09
N LEU A 6 4.22 -28.64 0.03
CA LEU A 6 4.53 -29.95 0.57
C LEU A 6 4.79 -30.94 -0.56
N SER A 7 6.05 -31.26 -0.85
CA SER A 7 6.43 -32.13 -1.98
C SER A 7 7.10 -33.44 -1.54
N ALA A 8 6.84 -34.51 -2.30
CA ALA A 8 7.52 -35.81 -2.18
C ALA A 8 8.74 -35.95 -3.11
N LYS A 9 8.97 -34.97 -4.00
CA LYS A 9 10.12 -34.96 -4.93
C LYS A 9 11.29 -34.16 -4.37
N SER A 10 12.46 -34.77 -4.36
CA SER A 10 13.70 -34.33 -3.73
C SER A 10 14.72 -33.73 -4.70
N SER A 11 14.33 -33.33 -5.91
CA SER A 11 15.23 -32.64 -6.85
C SER A 11 15.49 -31.21 -6.38
N LEU A 12 16.77 -30.86 -6.21
CA LEU A 12 17.24 -29.51 -5.85
C LEU A 12 16.75 -28.45 -6.86
N ASP A 13 16.65 -28.81 -8.14
CA ASP A 13 16.24 -27.90 -9.22
C ASP A 13 14.76 -27.47 -9.12
N ASP A 14 13.87 -28.36 -8.66
CA ASP A 14 12.45 -28.04 -8.46
C ASP A 14 12.23 -27.11 -7.25
N ARG A 15 13.15 -27.14 -6.27
CA ARG A 15 13.11 -26.23 -5.11
C ARG A 15 13.59 -24.83 -5.48
N ILE A 16 14.60 -24.74 -6.34
CA ILE A 16 15.15 -23.46 -6.82
C ILE A 16 14.11 -22.75 -7.69
N SER A 17 13.50 -23.45 -8.66
CA SER A 17 12.46 -22.87 -9.52
C SER A 17 11.22 -22.42 -8.74
N GLY A 18 10.90 -23.10 -7.64
CA GLY A 18 9.78 -22.73 -6.76
C GLY A 18 10.02 -21.47 -5.93
N LEU A 19 11.24 -21.28 -5.42
CA LEU A 19 11.64 -20.08 -4.69
C LEU A 19 11.63 -18.85 -5.61
N GLU A 20 12.05 -19.02 -6.88
CA GLU A 20 11.99 -17.98 -7.91
C GLU A 20 10.55 -17.58 -8.31
N GLN A 21 9.56 -18.42 -8.01
CA GLN A 21 8.13 -18.15 -8.25
C GLN A 21 7.39 -17.58 -7.02
N GLY A 22 8.10 -17.24 -5.94
CA GLY A 22 7.51 -16.57 -4.78
C GLY A 22 6.92 -17.51 -3.72
N ILE A 23 7.40 -18.75 -3.63
CA ILE A 23 7.05 -19.70 -2.55
C ILE A 23 7.92 -19.41 -1.32
N ASP A 24 7.28 -19.26 -0.15
CA ASP A 24 7.96 -18.85 1.09
C ASP A 24 8.76 -19.99 1.75
N ASP A 25 8.38 -21.27 1.55
CA ASP A 25 9.09 -22.42 2.14
C ASP A 25 8.76 -23.76 1.43
N TYR A 26 9.73 -24.69 1.42
CA TYR A 26 9.62 -26.04 0.85
C TYR A 26 9.88 -27.10 1.93
N ILE A 27 8.87 -27.89 2.28
CA ILE A 27 8.99 -28.94 3.30
C ILE A 27 8.81 -30.32 2.65
N THR A 28 9.87 -31.14 2.66
CA THR A 28 9.81 -32.53 2.18
C THR A 28 9.20 -33.48 3.18
N LYS A 29 8.40 -34.43 2.67
CA LYS A 29 7.87 -35.54 3.47
C LYS A 29 8.95 -36.60 3.77
N PRO A 30 8.83 -37.34 4.89
CA PRO A 30 7.85 -37.14 5.97
C PRO A 30 8.22 -35.93 6.85
N PHE A 31 7.22 -35.12 7.23
CA PHE A 31 7.42 -33.94 8.09
C PHE A 31 6.64 -34.06 9.40
N SER A 32 7.16 -33.44 10.45
CA SER A 32 6.49 -33.34 11.75
C SER A 32 5.43 -32.24 11.72
N ALA A 33 4.18 -32.57 12.10
CA ALA A 33 3.09 -31.59 12.20
C ALA A 33 3.41 -30.46 13.20
N THR A 34 4.18 -30.76 14.24
CA THR A 34 4.66 -29.79 15.22
C THR A 34 5.65 -28.79 14.59
N TYR A 35 6.57 -29.28 13.74
CA TYR A 35 7.52 -28.45 13.03
C TYR A 35 6.83 -27.52 12.02
N LEU A 36 5.88 -28.04 11.25
CA LEU A 36 5.07 -27.24 10.31
C LEU A 36 4.30 -26.11 11.03
N LYS A 37 3.70 -26.41 12.18
CA LYS A 37 2.93 -25.42 12.97
C LYS A 37 3.83 -24.32 13.55
N ILE A 38 5.04 -24.67 14.00
CA ILE A 38 6.02 -23.69 14.50
C ILE A 38 6.53 -22.81 13.34
N ARG A 39 6.82 -23.40 12.17
CA ARG A 39 7.25 -22.65 10.98
C ARG A 39 6.16 -21.68 10.49
N ILE A 40 4.90 -22.11 10.42
CA ILE A 40 3.78 -21.23 10.08
C ILE A 40 3.68 -20.06 11.06
N LYS A 41 3.80 -20.31 12.37
CA LYS A 41 3.76 -19.25 13.38
C LYS A 41 4.92 -18.26 13.24
N SER A 42 6.13 -18.74 12.99
CA SER A 42 7.32 -17.91 12.77
C SER A 42 7.17 -17.02 11.54
N LEU A 43 6.71 -17.58 10.42
CA LEU A 43 6.51 -16.85 9.16
C LEU A 43 5.41 -15.78 9.29
N LEU A 44 4.32 -16.09 9.99
CA LEU A 44 3.27 -15.11 10.27
C LEU A 44 3.74 -13.98 11.18
N HIS A 45 4.61 -14.29 12.15
CA HIS A 45 5.16 -13.30 13.07
C HIS A 45 6.14 -12.34 12.38
N GLN A 46 7.11 -12.88 11.63
CA GLN A 46 8.08 -12.10 10.86
C GLN A 46 7.40 -11.19 9.83
N ARG A 47 6.32 -11.69 9.21
CA ARG A 47 5.53 -10.91 8.24
C ARG A 47 4.76 -9.78 8.91
N LYS A 48 4.24 -9.97 10.11
CA LYS A 48 3.55 -8.92 10.87
C LYS A 48 4.51 -7.79 11.25
N GLU A 49 5.73 -8.14 11.68
CA GLU A 49 6.76 -7.15 12.00
C GLU A 49 7.19 -6.36 10.77
N LEU A 50 7.42 -7.04 9.63
CA LEU A 50 7.75 -6.35 8.37
C LEU A 50 6.60 -5.45 7.89
N GLN A 51 5.35 -5.90 7.99
CA GLN A 51 4.18 -5.08 7.65
C GLN A 51 4.10 -3.82 8.52
N GLU A 52 4.33 -3.94 9.83
CA GLU A 52 4.35 -2.78 10.74
C GLU A 52 5.51 -1.81 10.43
N ILE A 53 6.69 -2.32 10.06
CA ILE A 53 7.85 -1.51 9.66
C ILE A 53 7.56 -0.78 8.34
N TYR A 54 7.13 -1.49 7.30
CA TYR A 54 6.83 -0.88 6.01
C TYR A 54 5.69 0.14 6.10
N TRP A 55 4.65 -0.17 6.89
CA TRP A 55 3.55 0.75 7.13
C TRP A 55 4.02 2.06 7.79
N LYS A 56 4.82 1.95 8.86
CA LYS A 56 5.38 3.13 9.55
C LYS A 56 6.26 3.95 8.63
N ALA A 57 7.22 3.33 7.94
CA ALA A 57 8.13 4.01 7.03
C ALA A 57 7.39 4.71 5.86
N TRP A 58 6.36 4.06 5.31
CA TRP A 58 5.52 4.68 4.28
C TRP A 58 4.68 5.84 4.82
N SER A 59 4.10 5.70 6.01
CA SER A 59 3.29 6.75 6.63
C SER A 59 4.12 7.99 6.97
N GLU A 60 5.35 7.81 7.42
CA GLU A 60 6.28 8.90 7.72
C GLU A 60 6.72 9.65 6.45
N LYS A 61 7.03 8.92 5.37
CA LYS A 61 7.45 9.51 4.08
C LYS A 61 6.33 10.31 3.41
N LEU A 62 5.07 9.96 3.66
CA LEU A 62 3.90 10.66 3.13
C LEU A 62 3.52 11.90 3.94
N ASN A 63 3.81 11.89 5.24
CA ASN A 63 3.52 13.00 6.16
C ASN A 63 4.63 14.07 6.15
N ASN A 64 5.84 13.71 5.72
CA ASN A 64 6.99 14.61 5.75
C ASN A 64 7.19 15.28 4.38
N THR A 65 6.33 16.25 4.06
CA THR A 65 6.64 17.32 3.10
C THR A 65 7.55 18.34 3.83
N GLN A 66 8.77 17.93 4.19
CA GLN A 66 9.78 18.88 4.67
C GLN A 66 10.87 19.06 3.63
N GLU A 67 11.17 20.32 3.38
CA GLU A 67 12.11 20.85 2.42
C GLU A 67 13.46 20.14 2.54
N THR A 68 13.82 19.37 1.50
CA THR A 68 15.16 18.80 1.36
C THR A 68 16.12 19.96 1.08
N THR A 69 17.09 20.13 1.98
CA THR A 69 18.07 21.21 1.89
C THR A 69 18.91 21.10 0.60
N LEU A 70 19.41 22.24 0.09
CA LEU A 70 20.21 22.30 -1.15
C LEU A 70 21.47 21.42 -1.11
N GLU A 71 21.96 21.07 0.08
CA GLU A 71 23.13 20.23 0.30
C GLU A 71 22.82 18.74 0.02
N GLU A 72 21.60 18.27 0.30
CA GLU A 72 21.18 16.90 0.01
C GLU A 72 20.93 16.65 -1.48
N LYS A 73 20.60 17.70 -2.26
CA LYS A 73 20.41 17.61 -3.72
C LYS A 73 21.72 17.45 -4.52
N LEU A 74 22.87 17.79 -3.92
CA LEU A 74 24.18 17.81 -4.59
C LEU A 74 25.07 16.63 -4.23
N THR A 75 24.56 15.67 -3.45
CA THR A 75 25.28 14.45 -3.10
C THR A 75 24.73 13.29 -3.94
N PRO A 76 25.56 12.54 -4.69
CA PRO A 76 25.08 11.33 -5.36
C PRO A 76 24.47 10.40 -4.31
N SER A 77 23.17 10.12 -4.45
CA SER A 77 22.51 9.17 -3.57
C SER A 77 23.20 7.82 -3.68
N GLN A 78 23.45 7.17 -2.54
CA GLN A 78 23.97 5.80 -2.53
C GLN A 78 23.02 4.92 -3.35
N PRO A 79 23.53 3.99 -4.18
CA PRO A 79 22.69 3.08 -4.94
C PRO A 79 21.85 2.24 -3.97
N GLN A 80 20.59 2.65 -3.80
CA GLN A 80 19.63 1.89 -3.01
C GLN A 80 19.22 0.68 -3.86
N ILE A 81 19.53 -0.53 -3.40
CA ILE A 81 18.93 -1.74 -3.94
C ILE A 81 17.46 -1.70 -3.51
N ILE A 82 16.61 -1.10 -4.35
CA ILE A 82 15.17 -1.01 -4.13
C ILE A 82 14.61 -2.42 -4.21
N SER A 83 13.90 -2.87 -3.17
CA SER A 83 13.27 -4.19 -3.20
C SER A 83 12.19 -4.21 -4.29
N TYR A 84 11.92 -5.40 -4.86
CA TYR A 84 10.88 -5.56 -5.90
C TYR A 84 9.49 -5.08 -5.43
N ASP A 85 9.23 -5.16 -4.12
CA ASP A 85 8.01 -4.63 -3.50
C ASP A 85 7.98 -3.10 -3.47
N GLU A 86 9.11 -2.45 -3.20
CA GLU A 86 9.19 -0.99 -3.24
C GLU A 86 9.05 -0.45 -4.66
N GLN A 87 9.65 -1.10 -5.67
CA GLN A 87 9.43 -0.75 -7.08
C GLN A 87 7.97 -0.90 -7.49
N PHE A 88 7.31 -1.97 -7.06
CA PHE A 88 5.89 -2.17 -7.31
C PHE A 88 5.04 -1.08 -6.65
N MET A 89 5.33 -0.72 -5.41
CA MET A 89 4.59 0.35 -4.73
C MET A 89 4.82 1.73 -5.35
N GLN A 90 6.00 2.00 -5.90
CA GLN A 90 6.25 3.21 -6.70
C GLN A 90 5.34 3.27 -7.93
N GLN A 91 5.21 2.17 -8.67
CA GLN A 91 4.31 2.08 -9.82
C GLN A 91 2.84 2.24 -9.41
N VAL A 92 2.42 1.59 -8.31
CA VAL A 92 1.06 1.74 -7.75
C VAL A 92 0.77 3.20 -7.44
N MET A 93 1.70 3.91 -6.78
CA MET A 93 1.51 5.32 -6.47
C MET A 93 1.50 6.21 -7.70
N GLN A 94 2.36 5.93 -8.68
CA GLN A 94 2.32 6.67 -9.96
C GLN A 94 0.94 6.56 -10.61
N VAL A 95 0.40 5.34 -10.71
CA VAL A 95 -0.95 5.12 -11.25
C VAL A 95 -2.02 5.82 -10.39
N MET A 96 -1.90 5.80 -9.06
CA MET A 96 -2.82 6.53 -8.18
C MET A 96 -2.82 8.03 -8.46
N GLU A 97 -1.65 8.64 -8.66
CA GLU A 97 -1.52 10.07 -8.94
C GLU A 97 -2.14 10.44 -10.29
N GLU A 98 -1.85 9.65 -11.33
CA GLU A 98 -2.40 9.85 -12.67
C GLU A 98 -3.92 9.65 -12.72
N GLN A 99 -4.47 8.81 -11.83
CA GLN A 99 -5.90 8.47 -11.76
C GLN A 99 -6.63 9.10 -10.56
N MET A 100 -6.03 10.13 -9.93
CA MET A 100 -6.53 10.70 -8.68
C MET A 100 -7.96 11.25 -8.82
N GLU A 101 -8.23 11.97 -9.91
CA GLU A 101 -9.52 12.61 -10.19
C GLU A 101 -10.54 11.66 -10.85
N ASN A 102 -10.12 10.47 -11.27
CA ASN A 102 -10.98 9.56 -12.04
C ASN A 102 -11.99 8.83 -11.15
N SER A 103 -13.25 9.27 -11.12
CA SER A 103 -14.30 8.63 -10.30
C SER A 103 -14.67 7.22 -10.73
N GLU A 104 -14.39 6.86 -11.98
CA GLU A 104 -14.79 5.58 -12.57
C GLU A 104 -13.70 4.50 -12.45
N LEU A 105 -12.54 4.83 -11.87
CA LEU A 105 -11.41 3.91 -11.72
C LEU A 105 -11.83 2.61 -11.02
N THR A 106 -11.83 1.53 -11.79
CA THR A 106 -12.09 0.18 -11.28
C THR A 106 -10.80 -0.51 -10.85
N VAL A 107 -10.94 -1.55 -10.02
CA VAL A 107 -9.78 -2.38 -9.59
C VAL A 107 -9.15 -3.12 -10.79
N ASP A 108 -9.94 -3.44 -11.80
CA ASP A 108 -9.46 -4.07 -13.04
C ASP A 108 -8.59 -3.14 -13.85
N GLU A 109 -9.08 -1.93 -14.12
CA GLU A 109 -8.32 -0.92 -14.84
C GLU A 109 -7.04 -0.59 -14.08
N PHE A 110 -7.10 -0.47 -12.74
CA PHE A 110 -5.92 -0.31 -11.91
C PHE A 110 -4.89 -1.42 -12.15
N ALA A 111 -5.33 -2.67 -12.09
CA ALA A 111 -4.44 -3.82 -12.30
C ALA A 111 -3.86 -3.82 -13.72
N GLN A 112 -4.68 -3.49 -14.73
CA GLN A 112 -4.26 -3.42 -16.13
C GLN A 112 -3.22 -2.33 -16.36
N LEU A 113 -3.36 -1.15 -15.74
CA LEU A 113 -2.36 -0.07 -15.80
C LEU A 113 -1.00 -0.50 -15.22
N LEU A 114 -0.99 -1.48 -14.31
CA LEU A 114 0.21 -2.11 -13.76
C LEU A 114 0.67 -3.34 -14.55
N ASN A 115 0.02 -3.67 -15.66
CA ASN A 115 0.23 -4.90 -16.45
C ASN A 115 0.02 -6.19 -15.63
N LEU A 116 -0.93 -6.18 -14.69
CA LEU A 116 -1.26 -7.30 -13.84
C LEU A 116 -2.71 -7.76 -14.02
N GLY A 117 -2.96 -9.04 -13.78
CA GLY A 117 -4.31 -9.54 -13.58
C GLY A 117 -4.87 -9.11 -12.22
N ARG A 118 -6.19 -8.88 -12.13
CA ARG A 118 -6.91 -8.44 -10.92
C ARG A 118 -6.50 -9.22 -9.66
N SER A 119 -6.47 -10.55 -9.74
CA SER A 119 -6.14 -11.43 -8.60
C SER A 119 -4.70 -11.26 -8.12
N VAL A 120 -3.75 -11.10 -9.05
CA VAL A 120 -2.32 -10.91 -8.74
C VAL A 120 -2.12 -9.54 -8.09
N PHE A 121 -2.70 -8.49 -8.67
CA PHE A 121 -2.67 -7.16 -8.08
C PHE A 121 -3.26 -7.14 -6.66
N TYR A 122 -4.44 -7.73 -6.49
CA TYR A 122 -5.10 -7.81 -5.18
C TYR A 122 -4.20 -8.51 -4.15
N GLN A 123 -3.65 -9.67 -4.50
CA GLN A 123 -2.82 -10.45 -3.58
C GLN A 123 -1.53 -9.72 -3.24
N LYS A 124 -0.85 -9.14 -4.24
CA LYS A 124 0.41 -8.42 -4.07
C LYS A 124 0.23 -7.16 -3.21
N LEU A 125 -0.78 -6.35 -3.52
CA LEU A 125 -1.11 -5.17 -2.73
C LEU A 125 -1.45 -5.58 -1.29
N LYS A 126 -2.37 -6.52 -1.09
CA LYS A 126 -2.75 -6.99 0.25
C LYS A 126 -1.60 -7.62 1.02
N SER A 127 -0.65 -8.26 0.34
CA SER A 127 0.52 -8.82 1.00
C SER A 127 1.46 -7.76 1.58
N ILE A 128 1.63 -6.65 0.87
CA ILE A 128 2.57 -5.58 1.20
C ILE A 128 1.95 -4.62 2.20
N ILE A 129 0.74 -4.10 1.90
CA ILE A 129 0.11 -3.03 2.69
C ILE A 129 -1.03 -3.50 3.59
N GLY A 130 -1.48 -4.76 3.47
CA GLY A 130 -2.57 -5.31 4.29
C GLY A 130 -3.99 -4.90 3.86
N LEU A 131 -4.13 -3.98 2.90
CA LEU A 131 -5.42 -3.45 2.44
C LEU A 131 -5.91 -4.14 1.17
N SER A 132 -7.23 -4.10 0.97
CA SER A 132 -7.80 -4.40 -0.35
C SER A 132 -7.53 -3.22 -1.30
N PRO A 133 -7.47 -3.42 -2.64
CA PRO A 133 -7.33 -2.33 -3.59
C PRO A 133 -8.36 -1.21 -3.45
N VAL A 134 -9.62 -1.57 -3.18
CA VAL A 134 -10.70 -0.59 -2.99
C VAL A 134 -10.45 0.27 -1.75
N ASP A 135 -9.99 -0.35 -0.66
CA ASP A 135 -9.69 0.38 0.57
C ASP A 135 -8.44 1.24 0.42
N PHE A 136 -7.42 0.74 -0.27
CA PHE A 136 -6.21 1.49 -0.61
C PHE A 136 -6.51 2.73 -1.44
N ILE A 137 -7.24 2.59 -2.56
CA ILE A 137 -7.61 3.72 -3.44
C ILE A 137 -8.33 4.79 -2.61
N ARG A 138 -9.30 4.37 -1.79
CA ARG A 138 -10.03 5.29 -0.92
C ARG A 138 -9.12 5.98 0.08
N GLU A 139 -8.19 5.23 0.69
CA GLU A 139 -7.26 5.77 1.67
C GLU A 139 -6.35 6.84 1.08
N ILE A 140 -5.78 6.58 -0.10
CA ILE A 140 -4.92 7.54 -0.80
C ILE A 140 -5.71 8.78 -1.22
N ARG A 141 -6.94 8.62 -1.71
CA ARG A 141 -7.81 9.75 -2.07
C ARG A 141 -8.15 10.64 -0.87
N ILE A 142 -8.43 10.06 0.29
CA ILE A 142 -8.65 10.84 1.52
C ILE A 142 -7.37 11.57 1.96
N LYS A 143 -6.19 10.94 1.84
CA LYS A 143 -4.91 11.60 2.13
C LYS A 143 -4.66 12.80 1.20
N ARG A 144 -4.95 12.68 -0.10
CA ARG A 144 -4.92 13.83 -1.03
C ARG A 144 -5.97 14.89 -0.66
N ALA A 145 -7.17 14.48 -0.25
CA ALA A 145 -8.19 15.43 0.20
C ALA A 145 -7.74 16.26 1.40
N VAL A 146 -7.02 15.66 2.36
CA VAL A 146 -6.40 16.38 3.48
C VAL A 146 -5.44 17.45 2.97
N GLN A 147 -4.56 17.12 2.03
CA GLN A 147 -3.60 18.07 1.43
C GLN A 147 -4.32 19.26 0.76
N LEU A 148 -5.43 19.00 0.03
CA LEU A 148 -6.22 20.04 -0.63
C LEU A 148 -7.05 20.89 0.36
N ILE A 149 -7.49 20.31 1.47
CA ILE A 149 -8.18 21.07 2.53
C ILE A 149 -7.18 21.97 3.26
N ASP A 150 -5.97 21.46 3.49
CA ASP A 150 -4.87 22.18 4.15
C ASP A 150 -4.36 23.37 3.33
N SER A 151 -4.41 23.31 1.99
CA SER A 151 -4.07 24.48 1.16
C SER A 151 -5.06 25.64 1.32
N GLY A 152 -6.32 25.34 1.70
CA GLY A 152 -7.36 26.34 1.90
C GLY A 152 -7.94 26.94 0.62
N GLU A 153 -7.48 26.51 -0.56
CA GLU A 153 -7.85 27.07 -1.87
C GLU A 153 -9.21 26.59 -2.39
N TYR A 154 -9.66 25.42 -1.92
CA TYR A 154 -10.82 24.72 -2.47
C TYR A 154 -11.92 24.51 -1.42
N ASN A 155 -13.18 24.49 -1.87
CA ASN A 155 -14.30 24.06 -1.05
C ASN A 155 -14.43 22.53 -1.02
N PHE A 156 -15.15 21.98 -0.03
CA PHE A 156 -15.23 20.53 0.16
C PHE A 156 -15.84 19.76 -1.01
N SER A 157 -16.75 20.38 -1.78
CA SER A 157 -17.30 19.75 -2.98
C SER A 157 -16.24 19.66 -4.08
N GLN A 158 -15.44 20.72 -4.30
CA GLN A 158 -14.32 20.70 -5.24
C GLN A 158 -13.28 19.65 -4.84
N VAL A 159 -12.90 19.61 -3.55
CA VAL A 159 -11.96 18.60 -3.03
C VAL A 159 -12.46 17.18 -3.28
N ALA A 160 -13.76 16.91 -3.10
CA ALA A 160 -14.33 15.61 -3.39
C ALA A 160 -14.13 15.22 -4.86
N TYR A 161 -14.45 16.11 -5.79
CA TYR A 161 -14.29 15.85 -7.22
C TYR A 161 -12.81 15.71 -7.63
N MET A 162 -11.92 16.57 -7.12
CA MET A 162 -10.47 16.52 -7.37
C MET A 162 -9.78 15.29 -6.75
N THR A 163 -10.49 14.54 -5.92
CA THR A 163 -10.01 13.27 -5.34
C THR A 163 -10.79 12.08 -5.86
N GLY A 164 -11.53 12.25 -6.97
CA GLY A 164 -12.21 11.17 -7.67
C GLY A 164 -13.45 10.65 -6.94
N PHE A 165 -14.06 11.44 -6.05
CA PHE A 165 -15.40 11.15 -5.54
C PHE A 165 -16.44 11.86 -6.41
N ASN A 166 -17.45 11.13 -6.86
CA ASN A 166 -18.57 11.69 -7.63
C ASN A 166 -19.72 12.23 -6.74
N ASP A 167 -19.72 11.91 -5.45
CA ASP A 167 -20.70 12.39 -4.47
C ASP A 167 -20.00 13.01 -3.24
N PRO A 168 -20.06 14.34 -3.07
CA PRO A 168 -19.53 15.03 -1.89
C PRO A 168 -20.09 14.52 -0.55
N LYS A 169 -21.33 14.02 -0.50
CA LYS A 169 -21.90 13.45 0.74
C LYS A 169 -21.24 12.12 1.08
N TYR A 170 -21.01 11.26 0.08
CA TYR A 170 -20.28 10.01 0.25
C TYR A 170 -18.80 10.25 0.61
N PHE A 171 -18.17 11.25 -0.02
CA PHE A 171 -16.83 11.72 0.37
C PHE A 171 -16.78 12.06 1.86
N GLY A 172 -17.70 12.89 2.37
CA GLY A 172 -17.74 13.28 3.77
C GLY A 172 -17.85 12.08 4.73
N LYS A 173 -18.64 11.05 4.37
CA LYS A 173 -18.72 9.79 5.13
C LYS A 173 -17.40 9.02 5.12
N CYS A 174 -16.75 8.92 3.96
CA CYS A 174 -15.46 8.24 3.83
C CYS A 174 -14.37 8.96 4.61
N PHE A 175 -14.31 10.29 4.50
CA PHE A 175 -13.39 11.14 5.23
C PHE A 175 -13.58 10.97 6.74
N LYS A 176 -14.82 11.07 7.24
CA LYS A 176 -15.11 10.85 8.68
C LYS A 176 -14.71 9.47 9.17
N ARG A 177 -14.96 8.42 8.37
CA ARG A 177 -14.57 7.06 8.75
C ARG A 177 -13.06 6.89 8.89
N GLN A 178 -12.28 7.61 8.08
CA GLN A 178 -10.82 7.46 8.04
C GLN A 178 -10.08 8.43 8.97
N MET A 179 -10.55 9.68 9.06
CA MET A 179 -9.94 10.73 9.88
C MET A 179 -10.58 10.86 11.27
N GLY A 180 -11.68 10.14 11.54
CA GLY A 180 -12.44 10.23 12.79
C GLY A 180 -13.37 11.44 12.89
N MET A 181 -13.24 12.41 11.98
CA MET A 181 -13.98 13.68 11.96
C MET A 181 -14.33 14.09 10.53
N THR A 182 -15.35 14.93 10.36
CA THR A 182 -15.77 15.45 9.05
C THR A 182 -14.75 16.44 8.48
N PRO A 183 -14.76 16.71 7.16
CA PRO A 183 -13.90 17.73 6.55
C PRO A 183 -14.03 19.12 7.20
N SER A 184 -15.25 19.50 7.61
CA SER A 184 -15.51 20.77 8.30
C SER A 184 -14.87 20.79 9.69
N GLU A 185 -15.11 19.76 10.50
CA GLU A 185 -14.52 19.63 11.85
C GLU A 185 -12.98 19.60 11.77
N TYR A 186 -12.41 18.91 10.77
CA TYR A 186 -10.96 18.88 10.53
C TYR A 186 -10.40 20.28 10.25
N LYS A 187 -11.05 21.06 9.39
CA LYS A 187 -10.63 22.42 9.05
C LYS A 187 -10.76 23.39 10.23
N GLU A 188 -11.74 23.19 11.11
CA GLU A 188 -11.95 24.00 12.30
C GLU A 188 -10.89 23.72 13.37
N ASN A 189 -10.65 22.45 13.72
CA ASN A 189 -9.62 22.07 14.69
C ASN A 189 -8.23 22.59 14.31
N LYS A 190 -7.87 22.58 13.02
CA LYS A 190 -6.56 23.06 12.58
C LYS A 190 -6.39 24.58 12.71
N ARG A 191 -7.49 25.35 12.67
CA ARG A 191 -7.47 26.80 12.88
C ARG A 191 -7.29 27.15 14.35
N ASP A 192 -7.76 26.30 15.26
CA ASP A 192 -7.61 26.52 16.70
C ASP A 192 -6.20 26.17 17.21
N ASP A 193 -5.48 25.30 16.48
CA ASP A 193 -4.08 24.92 16.78
C ASP A 193 -3.02 25.86 16.15
N SER A 194 -3.42 26.86 15.35
CA SER A 194 -2.51 27.80 14.63
C SER A 194 -2.55 29.22 15.20
#